data_AF-A0A163JN47-F1
#
_entry.id   AF-A0A163JN47-F1
#
_cell.length_a   1.000
_cell.length_b   1.000
_cell.length_c   1.000
_cell.angle_alpha   90.00
_cell.angle_beta   90.00
_cell.angle_gamma   90.00
#
_symmetry.space_group_name_H-M   'P 1'
#
loop_
_entity.id
_entity.type
_entity.pdbx_description
1 polymer ?
#
loop_
_entity_poly.entity_id
_entity_poly.type
_entity_poly.pdbx_seq_one_letter_code
_entity_poly.pdbx_strand_id
1 'polypeptide(L)'
;MRKATRHINLEDFKKRARQEVAPQPLSSEDIKRALIKSSYDSYKFTMEQWSYFSKHILEKPMAEQRFTEAPTTFQIKLFLEWFTQTRTGLLEECITDTTLFNRFNSLKRAVKIHTRYQYTTVQNQDIISFVTKDLIPQGLLSTCARAKPLAPAAVAKDIIRFLFASDEYKHLHPRILKSDAWYQTNKGLLYKDIELVRSWSSSHPGWRLHVKLRNRKGHCEYKKHAPVMTLYEEPLMRYMCPVTWFLSLAFADGVFEDMGTSDDLETVKPIPGNMLYRAKYKSEVLERPVIRGMRADKSISETRI
;
A
#
# COMPACT_ATOMS: atom_id res chain seq x y z
N MET A 1 32.43 -4.27 74.82
CA MET A 1 31.61 -5.22 74.03
C MET A 1 32.39 -5.66 72.79
N ARG A 2 32.87 -6.91 72.74
CA ARG A 2 33.56 -7.46 71.56
C ARG A 2 32.52 -8.04 70.59
N LYS A 3 32.46 -7.53 69.37
CA LYS A 3 31.60 -8.07 68.29
C LYS A 3 32.05 -9.50 67.99
N ALA A 4 31.13 -10.46 68.14
CA ALA A 4 31.36 -11.84 67.75
C ALA A 4 31.60 -11.91 66.24
N THR A 5 32.81 -12.30 65.85
CA THR A 5 33.20 -12.51 64.45
C THR A 5 32.43 -13.73 63.94
N ARG A 6 31.47 -13.51 63.02
CA ARG A 6 30.75 -14.60 62.36
C ARG A 6 31.76 -15.46 61.58
N HIS A 7 31.87 -16.72 61.97
CA HIS A 7 32.67 -17.71 61.24
C HIS A 7 31.98 -18.00 59.91
N ILE A 8 32.57 -17.54 58.80
CA ILE A 8 32.06 -17.83 57.45
C ILE A 8 32.63 -19.17 57.01
N ASN A 9 31.75 -20.12 56.66
CA ASN A 9 32.18 -21.42 56.13
C ASN A 9 32.48 -21.29 54.64
N LEU A 10 33.74 -20.96 54.32
CA LEU A 10 34.22 -20.77 52.95
C LEU A 10 34.03 -21.99 52.04
N GLU A 11 34.06 -23.21 52.58
CA GLU A 11 33.89 -24.43 51.79
C GLU A 11 32.43 -24.64 51.35
N ASP A 12 31.47 -24.24 52.16
CA ASP A 12 30.05 -24.24 51.75
C ASP A 12 29.81 -23.25 50.59
N PHE A 13 30.42 -22.06 50.65
CA PHE A 13 30.35 -21.09 49.56
C PHE A 13 31.02 -21.59 48.28
N LYS A 14 32.20 -22.23 48.36
CA LYS A 14 32.85 -22.83 47.19
C LYS A 14 32.02 -23.97 46.60
N LYS A 15 31.39 -24.80 47.44
CA LYS A 15 30.51 -25.88 46.99
C LYS A 15 29.29 -25.33 46.24
N ARG A 16 28.67 -24.26 46.75
CA ARG A 16 27.56 -23.56 46.08
C ARG A 16 28.00 -22.86 44.79
N ALA A 17 29.19 -22.27 44.77
CA ALA A 17 29.74 -21.66 43.55
C ALA A 17 30.01 -22.70 42.45
N ARG A 18 30.46 -23.91 42.80
CA ARG A 18 30.64 -25.02 41.84
C ARG A 18 29.33 -25.58 41.28
N GLN A 19 28.19 -25.29 41.91
CA GLN A 19 26.86 -25.63 41.39
C GLN A 19 26.34 -24.58 40.40
N GLU A 20 27.08 -23.47 40.18
CA GLU A 20 26.74 -22.47 39.19
C GLU A 20 26.83 -23.09 37.78
N VAL A 21 25.66 -23.26 37.16
CA VAL A 21 25.59 -23.57 35.73
C VAL A 21 25.49 -22.23 35.02
N ALA A 22 26.54 -21.87 34.27
CA ALA A 22 26.51 -20.67 33.46
C ALA A 22 25.32 -20.76 32.49
N PRO A 23 24.45 -19.73 32.44
CA PRO A 23 23.30 -19.74 31.54
C PRO A 23 23.81 -19.90 30.11
N GLN A 24 23.33 -20.94 29.42
CA GLN A 24 23.73 -21.20 28.05
C GLN A 24 23.35 -20.01 27.14
N PRO A 25 24.14 -19.72 26.09
CA PRO A 25 23.78 -18.73 25.09
C PRO A 25 22.41 -19.06 24.49
N LEU A 26 21.56 -18.03 24.31
CA LEU A 26 20.22 -18.21 23.73
C LEU A 26 20.34 -18.89 22.35
N SER A 27 19.60 -19.99 22.16
CA SER A 27 19.52 -20.63 20.85
C SER A 27 18.73 -19.77 19.86
N SER A 28 18.88 -20.05 18.56
CA SER A 28 18.12 -19.35 17.52
C SER A 28 16.59 -19.47 17.72
N GLU A 29 16.12 -20.61 18.26
CA GLU A 29 14.71 -20.81 18.60
C GLU A 29 14.28 -20.05 19.85
N ASP A 30 15.16 -19.83 20.82
CA ASP A 30 14.86 -18.99 21.97
C ASP A 30 14.70 -17.53 21.56
N ILE A 31 15.56 -17.03 20.66
CA ILE A 31 15.48 -15.67 20.13
C ILE A 31 14.18 -15.49 19.32
N LYS A 32 13.81 -16.49 18.52
CA LYS A 32 12.56 -16.48 17.74
C LYS A 32 11.32 -16.49 18.64
N ARG A 33 11.34 -17.24 19.74
CA ARG A 33 10.25 -17.25 20.73
C ARG A 33 10.18 -15.95 21.54
N ALA A 34 11.32 -15.32 21.82
CA ALA A 34 11.39 -14.09 22.62
C ALA A 34 10.96 -12.83 21.85
N LEU A 35 10.99 -12.83 20.52
CA LEU A 35 10.68 -11.68 19.69
C LEU A 35 9.35 -11.84 18.98
N ILE A 36 8.54 -10.79 18.94
CA ILE A 36 7.39 -10.73 18.04
C ILE A 36 7.87 -10.86 16.58
N LYS A 37 7.01 -11.40 15.71
CA LYS A 37 7.37 -11.73 14.31
C LYS A 37 8.09 -10.60 13.57
N SER A 38 7.55 -9.38 13.61
CA SER A 38 8.17 -8.21 12.96
C SER A 38 9.54 -7.84 13.53
N SER A 39 9.74 -8.00 14.84
CA SER A 39 11.02 -7.77 15.49
C SER A 39 12.03 -8.86 15.19
N TYR A 40 11.58 -10.12 15.07
CA TYR A 40 12.43 -11.23 14.65
C TYR A 40 12.88 -11.09 13.20
N ASP A 41 11.99 -10.70 12.29
CA ASP A 41 12.35 -10.48 10.88
C ASP A 41 13.35 -9.32 10.73
N SER A 42 13.14 -8.23 11.48
CA SER A 42 14.10 -7.13 11.55
C SER A 42 15.45 -7.56 12.13
N TYR A 43 15.45 -8.38 13.19
CA TYR A 43 16.66 -8.95 13.78
C TYR A 43 17.42 -9.82 12.77
N LYS A 44 16.74 -10.76 12.11
CA LYS A 44 17.35 -11.67 11.13
C LYS A 44 18.04 -10.89 10.02
N PHE A 45 17.33 -9.92 9.45
CA PHE A 45 17.92 -9.05 8.43
C PHE A 45 19.14 -8.29 8.98
N THR A 46 19.08 -7.72 10.19
CA THR A 46 20.23 -7.03 10.79
C THR A 46 21.43 -7.97 10.96
N MET A 47 21.22 -9.20 11.43
CA MET A 47 22.28 -10.18 11.60
C MET A 47 22.94 -10.56 10.26
N GLU A 48 22.15 -10.73 9.20
CA GLU A 48 22.66 -10.98 7.85
C GLU A 48 23.52 -9.80 7.34
N GLN A 49 23.04 -8.57 7.52
CA GLN A 49 23.78 -7.36 7.11
C GLN A 49 25.07 -7.20 7.90
N TRP A 50 25.02 -7.37 9.21
CA TRP A 50 26.19 -7.25 10.06
C TRP A 50 27.19 -8.39 9.77
N SER A 51 26.73 -9.60 9.53
CA SER A 51 27.60 -10.74 9.17
C SER A 51 28.35 -10.47 7.87
N TYR A 52 27.66 -9.96 6.84
CA TYR A 52 28.29 -9.55 5.59
C TYR A 52 29.33 -8.44 5.82
N PHE A 53 28.93 -7.36 6.50
CA PHE A 53 29.81 -6.24 6.82
C PHE A 53 31.04 -6.69 7.62
N SER A 54 30.86 -7.54 8.62
CA SER A 54 31.96 -8.03 9.46
C SER A 54 32.94 -8.88 8.66
N LYS A 55 32.44 -9.74 7.77
CA LYS A 55 33.28 -10.59 6.92
C LYS A 55 34.04 -9.79 5.87
N HIS A 56 33.36 -8.87 5.19
CA HIS A 56 33.88 -8.24 3.97
C HIS A 56 34.49 -6.85 4.19
N ILE A 57 34.12 -6.16 5.26
CA ILE A 57 34.59 -4.79 5.56
C ILE A 57 35.49 -4.77 6.79
N LEU A 58 35.10 -5.46 7.88
CA LEU A 58 35.94 -5.55 9.09
C LEU A 58 36.98 -6.68 9.04
N GLU A 59 36.92 -7.54 8.02
CA GLU A 59 37.76 -8.75 7.89
C GLU A 59 37.74 -9.64 9.15
N LYS A 60 36.65 -9.57 9.91
CA LYS A 60 36.44 -10.26 11.18
C LYS A 60 35.12 -11.02 11.14
N PRO A 61 35.07 -12.21 10.51
CA PRO A 61 33.84 -12.97 10.37
C PRO A 61 33.26 -13.33 11.73
N MET A 62 31.93 -13.29 11.83
CA MET A 62 31.24 -13.68 13.07
C MET A 62 31.32 -15.20 13.29
N ALA A 63 31.75 -15.62 14.48
CA ALA A 63 31.60 -17.00 14.91
C ALA A 63 30.12 -17.34 15.13
N GLU A 64 29.64 -18.42 14.51
CA GLU A 64 28.26 -18.93 14.67
C GLU A 64 27.14 -17.88 14.41
N GLN A 65 27.41 -16.84 13.62
CA GLN A 65 26.47 -15.72 13.43
C GLN A 65 26.03 -15.07 14.76
N ARG A 66 26.93 -14.97 15.74
CA ARG A 66 26.67 -14.37 17.05
C ARG A 66 27.69 -13.28 17.37
N PHE A 67 27.27 -12.32 18.18
CA PHE A 67 28.20 -11.34 18.75
C PHE A 67 28.90 -11.97 19.94
N THR A 68 30.21 -12.15 19.86
CA THR A 68 31.05 -12.56 21.00
C THR A 68 31.36 -11.37 21.91
N GLU A 69 31.46 -10.18 21.32
CA GLU A 69 31.69 -8.91 22.01
C GLU A 69 30.81 -7.81 21.41
N ALA A 70 30.57 -6.76 22.18
CA ALA A 70 29.81 -5.62 21.71
C ALA A 70 30.67 -4.79 20.73
N PRO A 71 30.18 -4.49 19.52
CA PRO A 71 30.90 -3.62 18.59
C PRO A 71 31.17 -2.24 19.19
N THR A 72 32.31 -1.64 18.85
CA THR A 72 32.64 -0.28 19.27
C THR A 72 31.71 0.74 18.60
N THR A 73 31.64 1.95 19.15
CA THR A 73 30.89 3.05 18.50
C THR A 73 31.43 3.35 17.10
N PHE A 74 32.75 3.26 16.92
CA PHE A 74 33.40 3.39 15.61
C PHE A 74 32.92 2.33 14.61
N GLN A 75 32.90 1.05 15.00
CA GLN A 75 32.40 -0.02 14.13
C GLN A 75 30.93 0.16 13.78
N ILE A 76 30.11 0.67 14.72
CA ILE A 76 28.71 0.99 14.43
C ILE A 76 28.61 2.14 13.43
N LYS A 77 29.34 3.24 13.61
CA LYS A 77 29.33 4.37 12.67
C LYS A 77 29.71 3.91 11.26
N LEU A 78 30.79 3.14 11.14
CA LEU A 78 31.25 2.59 9.87
C LEU A 78 30.20 1.64 9.24
N PHE A 79 29.54 0.81 10.06
CA PHE A 79 28.43 -0.02 9.58
C PHE A 79 27.26 0.81 9.05
N LEU A 80 26.88 1.88 9.75
CA LEU A 80 25.76 2.74 9.34
C LEU A 80 26.07 3.47 8.03
N GLU A 81 27.29 3.98 7.88
CA GLU A 81 27.76 4.62 6.65
C GLU A 81 27.80 3.63 5.47
N TRP A 82 28.37 2.45 5.68
CA TRP A 82 28.33 1.36 4.69
C TRP A 82 26.88 1.00 4.32
N PHE A 83 25.99 0.93 5.31
CA PHE A 83 24.59 0.60 5.08
C PHE A 83 23.88 1.68 4.26
N THR A 84 24.17 2.97 4.48
CA THR A 84 23.60 4.05 3.65
C THR A 84 24.13 4.04 2.23
N GLN A 85 25.42 3.76 2.04
CA GLN A 85 26.04 3.76 0.71
C GLN A 85 25.65 2.54 -0.14
N THR A 86 25.36 1.41 0.48
CA THR A 86 25.04 0.16 -0.23
C THR A 86 23.54 -0.08 -0.43
N ARG A 87 22.68 0.72 0.18
CA ARG A 87 21.23 0.51 0.14
C ARG A 87 20.53 1.61 -0.62
N THR A 88 19.84 1.18 -1.67
CA THR A 88 18.84 2.01 -2.34
C THR A 88 17.52 1.94 -1.59
N GLY A 89 16.85 3.08 -1.46
CA GLY A 89 15.48 3.12 -1.00
C GLY A 89 14.57 2.33 -1.96
N LEU A 90 13.48 1.77 -1.46
CA LEU A 90 12.48 1.12 -2.33
C LEU A 90 11.81 2.10 -3.31
N LEU A 91 11.86 3.40 -2.99
CA LEU A 91 11.15 4.48 -3.69
C LEU A 91 12.05 5.67 -4.04
N GLU A 92 13.27 5.72 -3.51
CA GLU A 92 14.25 6.81 -3.64
C GLU A 92 15.63 6.21 -3.86
N GLU A 93 16.56 6.99 -4.42
CA GLU A 93 17.95 6.56 -4.60
C GLU A 93 18.63 6.27 -3.25
N CYS A 94 18.33 7.05 -2.20
CA CYS A 94 18.85 6.88 -0.84
C CYS A 94 17.79 6.37 0.15
N ILE A 95 18.22 5.71 1.23
CA ILE A 95 17.32 5.35 2.34
C ILE A 95 17.01 6.57 3.23
N THR A 96 15.92 6.50 3.99
CA THR A 96 15.54 7.56 4.94
C THR A 96 16.29 7.45 6.27
N ASP A 97 16.47 8.58 6.95
CA ASP A 97 17.00 8.66 8.32
C ASP A 97 16.27 7.72 9.30
N THR A 98 14.94 7.64 9.18
CA THR A 98 14.07 6.76 9.97
C THR A 98 14.39 5.30 9.72
N THR A 99 14.66 4.91 8.48
CA THR A 99 15.06 3.55 8.13
C THR A 99 16.42 3.20 8.75
N LEU A 100 17.37 4.13 8.72
CA LEU A 100 18.68 3.97 9.33
C LEU A 100 18.59 3.85 10.85
N PHE A 101 17.82 4.70 11.53
CA PHE A 101 17.64 4.63 12.98
C PHE A 101 16.92 3.35 13.42
N ASN A 102 15.93 2.89 12.65
CA ASN A 102 15.31 1.58 12.89
C ASN A 102 16.32 0.44 12.77
N ARG A 103 17.24 0.52 11.79
CA ARG A 103 18.33 -0.44 11.64
C ARG A 103 19.29 -0.39 12.83
N PHE A 104 19.71 0.79 13.25
CA PHE A 104 20.57 0.98 14.42
C PHE A 104 19.93 0.41 15.70
N ASN A 105 18.64 0.67 15.93
CA ASN A 105 17.93 0.13 17.09
C ASN A 105 17.81 -1.40 17.05
N SER A 106 17.60 -1.98 15.86
CA SER A 106 17.62 -3.43 15.66
C SER A 106 19.00 -4.03 15.96
N LEU A 107 20.08 -3.37 15.55
CA LEU A 107 21.45 -3.77 15.85
C LEU A 107 21.74 -3.73 17.35
N LYS A 108 21.40 -2.63 18.05
CA LYS A 108 21.55 -2.53 19.50
C LYS A 108 20.83 -3.65 20.23
N ARG A 109 19.62 -4.01 19.78
CA ARG A 109 18.87 -5.13 20.33
C ARG A 109 19.58 -6.45 20.12
N ALA A 110 20.09 -6.70 18.91
CA ALA A 110 20.86 -7.91 18.62
C ALA A 110 22.10 -8.02 19.52
N VAL A 111 22.90 -6.94 19.63
CA VAL A 111 24.06 -6.88 20.52
C VAL A 111 23.66 -7.19 21.96
N LYS A 112 22.61 -6.52 22.48
CA LYS A 112 22.11 -6.76 23.85
C LYS A 112 21.69 -8.21 24.09
N ILE A 113 21.04 -8.86 23.12
CA ILE A 113 20.61 -10.27 23.23
C ILE A 113 21.83 -11.19 23.41
N HIS A 114 22.89 -10.96 22.65
CA HIS A 114 24.05 -11.85 22.61
C HIS A 114 25.10 -11.56 23.68
N THR A 115 25.34 -10.28 24.00
CA THR A 115 26.44 -9.86 24.87
C THR A 115 25.99 -9.27 26.20
N ARG A 116 24.67 -9.06 26.38
CA ARG A 116 24.06 -8.31 27.51
C ARG A 116 24.51 -6.85 27.61
N TYR A 117 25.33 -6.37 26.67
CA TYR A 117 25.81 -5.00 26.65
C TYR A 117 24.70 -4.02 26.25
N GLN A 118 24.70 -2.85 26.89
CA GLN A 118 23.81 -1.74 26.55
C GLN A 118 24.65 -0.49 26.33
N TYR A 119 24.54 0.09 25.13
CA TYR A 119 25.22 1.34 24.82
C TYR A 119 24.73 2.46 25.72
N THR A 120 25.66 3.23 26.27
CA THR A 120 25.38 4.35 27.17
C THR A 120 24.70 5.51 26.44
N THR A 121 24.10 6.43 27.19
CA THR A 121 23.50 7.66 26.60
C THR A 121 24.52 8.44 25.78
N VAL A 122 25.77 8.54 26.27
CA VAL A 122 26.86 9.25 25.58
C VAL A 122 27.20 8.57 24.26
N GLN A 123 27.34 7.24 24.23
CA GLN A 123 27.62 6.48 23.00
C GLN A 123 26.47 6.61 21.99
N ASN A 124 25.22 6.55 22.45
CA ASN A 124 24.07 6.74 21.58
C ASN A 124 24.05 8.15 20.98
N GLN A 125 24.31 9.17 21.79
CA GLN A 125 24.34 10.56 21.33
C GLN A 125 25.46 10.80 20.32
N ASP A 126 26.63 10.19 20.54
CA ASP A 126 27.77 10.22 19.60
C ASP A 126 27.41 9.62 18.24
N ILE A 127 26.73 8.46 18.22
CA ILE A 127 26.27 7.82 16.98
C ILE A 127 25.17 8.64 16.30
N ILE A 128 24.20 9.16 17.06
CA ILE A 128 23.14 10.01 16.50
C ILE A 128 23.72 11.29 15.91
N SER A 129 24.69 11.91 16.59
CA SER A 129 25.37 13.12 16.08
C SER A 129 26.12 12.85 14.79
N PHE A 130 26.74 11.67 14.64
CA PHE A 130 27.38 11.27 13.39
C PHE A 130 26.37 11.18 12.24
N VAL A 131 25.22 10.52 12.47
CA VAL A 131 24.17 10.44 11.45
C VAL A 131 23.67 11.83 11.04
N THR A 132 23.41 12.71 12.00
CA THR A 132 22.82 14.02 11.71
C THR A 132 23.78 15.06 11.15
N LYS A 133 25.05 15.02 11.56
CA LYS A 133 26.05 16.02 11.16
C LYS A 133 26.94 15.58 10.00
N ASP A 134 27.06 14.27 9.75
CA ASP A 134 27.95 13.76 8.72
C ASP A 134 27.14 13.12 7.58
N LEU A 135 26.30 12.11 7.87
CA LEU A 135 25.60 11.37 6.81
C LEU A 135 24.52 12.18 6.09
N ILE A 136 23.72 12.97 6.83
CA ILE A 136 22.66 13.80 6.22
C ILE A 136 23.26 14.89 5.32
N PRO A 137 24.24 15.71 5.77
CA PRO A 137 24.81 16.75 4.91
C PRO A 137 25.55 16.23 3.69
N GLN A 138 26.08 15.00 3.73
CA GLN A 138 26.71 14.32 2.59
C GLN A 138 25.70 13.80 1.56
N GLY A 139 24.38 13.93 1.80
CA GLY A 139 23.35 13.46 0.87
C GLY A 139 23.17 11.93 0.85
N LEU A 140 23.76 11.22 1.80
CA LEU A 140 23.65 9.75 1.91
C LEU A 140 22.29 9.30 2.48
N LEU A 141 21.47 10.25 2.96
CA LEU A 141 20.19 10.01 3.60
C LEU A 141 19.14 11.02 3.15
N SER A 142 17.90 10.55 3.03
CA SER A 142 16.72 11.39 2.85
C SER A 142 16.08 11.73 4.20
N THR A 143 15.75 13.01 4.41
CA THR A 143 15.01 13.51 5.59
C THR A 143 13.57 13.90 5.26
N CYS A 144 13.17 13.77 3.99
CA CYS A 144 11.87 14.22 3.55
C CYS A 144 10.75 13.33 4.07
N ALA A 145 9.80 13.94 4.80
CA ALA A 145 8.54 13.27 5.13
C ALA A 145 7.77 13.01 3.83
N ARG A 146 7.53 11.73 3.53
CA ARG A 146 6.85 11.31 2.30
C ARG A 146 5.47 11.96 2.17
N ALA A 147 5.16 12.48 0.98
CA ALA A 147 3.79 12.73 0.55
C ALA A 147 3.05 11.38 0.45
N LYS A 148 2.27 11.05 1.48
CA LYS A 148 1.42 9.85 1.45
C LYS A 148 0.29 10.11 0.46
N PRO A 149 0.06 9.24 -0.53
CA PRO A 149 -1.17 9.33 -1.31
C PRO A 149 -2.36 9.15 -0.36
N LEU A 150 -3.48 9.83 -0.67
CA LEU A 150 -4.70 9.77 0.15
C LEU A 150 -5.14 8.31 0.43
N ALA A 151 -4.87 7.41 -0.52
CA ALA A 151 -4.99 5.96 -0.35
C ALA A 151 -3.88 5.20 -1.11
N PRO A 152 -3.31 4.12 -0.53
CA PRO A 152 -2.48 3.17 -1.27
C PRO A 152 -3.25 2.50 -2.41
N ALA A 153 -2.57 2.09 -3.48
CA ALA A 153 -3.20 1.45 -4.64
C ALA A 153 -4.01 0.19 -4.28
N ALA A 154 -3.57 -0.58 -3.28
CA ALA A 154 -4.31 -1.73 -2.75
C ALA A 154 -5.65 -1.28 -2.12
N VAL A 155 -5.63 -0.23 -1.30
CA VAL A 155 -6.84 0.34 -0.68
C VAL A 155 -7.76 0.94 -1.74
N ALA A 156 -7.22 1.65 -2.73
CA ALA A 156 -8.02 2.15 -3.85
C ALA A 156 -8.67 1.01 -4.64
N LYS A 157 -7.92 -0.08 -4.89
CA LYS A 157 -8.44 -1.29 -5.52
C LYS A 157 -9.50 -1.98 -4.68
N ASP A 158 -9.34 -2.01 -3.37
CA ASP A 158 -10.34 -2.58 -2.44
C ASP A 158 -11.58 -1.71 -2.35
N ILE A 159 -11.46 -0.38 -2.38
CA ILE A 159 -12.59 0.55 -2.46
C ILE A 159 -13.32 0.36 -3.79
N ILE A 160 -12.61 0.30 -4.91
CA ILE A 160 -13.20 0.02 -6.23
C ILE A 160 -13.87 -1.36 -6.19
N ARG A 161 -13.19 -2.40 -5.70
CA ARG A 161 -13.76 -3.74 -5.58
C ARG A 161 -14.98 -3.76 -4.67
N PHE A 162 -14.97 -3.02 -3.56
CA PHE A 162 -16.11 -2.91 -2.67
C PHE A 162 -17.29 -2.23 -3.38
N LEU A 163 -17.06 -1.07 -4.01
CA LEU A 163 -18.07 -0.30 -4.74
C LEU A 163 -18.67 -1.04 -5.95
N PHE A 164 -17.91 -1.94 -6.56
CA PHE A 164 -18.24 -2.55 -7.85
C PHE A 164 -18.42 -4.08 -7.82
N ALA A 165 -17.93 -4.78 -6.80
CA ALA A 165 -17.94 -6.25 -6.72
C ALA A 165 -18.38 -6.81 -5.36
N SER A 166 -18.46 -6.01 -4.29
CA SER A 166 -19.02 -6.46 -3.01
C SER A 166 -20.47 -5.99 -2.89
N ASP A 167 -21.39 -6.94 -3.00
CA ASP A 167 -22.81 -6.71 -2.80
C ASP A 167 -23.18 -6.99 -1.33
N GLU A 168 -23.08 -5.97 -0.47
CA GLU A 168 -23.70 -6.02 0.88
C GLU A 168 -25.21 -5.71 0.83
N TYR A 169 -25.71 -5.16 -0.28
CA TYR A 169 -27.10 -4.77 -0.48
C TYR A 169 -27.76 -5.65 -1.54
N LYS A 170 -27.94 -6.94 -1.19
CA LYS A 170 -28.48 -8.04 -2.03
C LYS A 170 -29.76 -7.75 -2.84
N HIS A 171 -30.38 -6.58 -2.71
CA HIS A 171 -31.74 -6.31 -3.20
C HIS A 171 -31.98 -4.99 -3.94
N LEU A 172 -30.98 -4.13 -4.21
CA LEU A 172 -31.30 -2.79 -4.74
C LEU A 172 -30.64 -2.31 -6.03
N HIS A 173 -29.59 -2.94 -6.56
CA HIS A 173 -29.15 -2.56 -7.91
C HIS A 173 -28.26 -3.63 -8.58
N PRO A 174 -28.65 -4.21 -9.74
CA PRO A 174 -27.74 -5.05 -10.49
C PRO A 174 -26.73 -4.14 -11.20
N ARG A 175 -25.50 -4.03 -10.69
CA ARG A 175 -24.45 -3.21 -11.31
C ARG A 175 -23.69 -3.98 -12.39
N ILE A 176 -23.27 -3.22 -13.40
CA ILE A 176 -22.87 -3.68 -14.72
C ILE A 176 -21.35 -3.76 -14.79
N LEU A 177 -20.74 -4.82 -14.27
CA LEU A 177 -19.33 -5.07 -14.57
C LEU A 177 -19.13 -6.54 -14.90
N LYS A 178 -18.56 -6.73 -16.10
CA LYS A 178 -18.00 -7.96 -16.67
C LYS A 178 -18.59 -9.25 -16.10
N SER A 179 -19.44 -9.90 -16.88
CA SER A 179 -19.77 -11.29 -16.60
C SER A 179 -18.48 -12.12 -16.52
N ASP A 180 -18.28 -12.82 -15.40
CA ASP A 180 -17.15 -13.74 -15.17
C ASP A 180 -16.96 -14.76 -16.31
N ALA A 181 -18.04 -15.06 -17.06
CA ALA A 181 -18.01 -15.96 -18.21
C ALA A 181 -17.10 -15.46 -19.37
N TRP A 182 -16.65 -14.20 -19.35
CA TRP A 182 -15.89 -13.58 -20.44
C TRP A 182 -14.63 -12.85 -19.96
N TYR A 183 -14.07 -13.29 -18.83
CA TYR A 183 -12.79 -12.81 -18.31
C TYR A 183 -11.69 -12.89 -19.40
N GLN A 184 -10.84 -11.86 -19.50
CA GLN A 184 -9.76 -11.71 -20.51
C GLN A 184 -10.17 -11.55 -21.99
N THR A 185 -11.46 -11.49 -22.33
CA THR A 185 -11.89 -11.33 -23.74
C THR A 185 -11.84 -9.90 -24.29
N ASN A 186 -11.45 -8.92 -23.47
CA ASN A 186 -11.52 -7.48 -23.78
C ASN A 186 -12.92 -6.98 -24.22
N LYS A 187 -13.98 -7.73 -23.90
CA LYS A 187 -15.37 -7.34 -24.15
C LYS A 187 -15.99 -6.70 -22.90
N GLY A 188 -16.64 -5.55 -23.05
CA GLY A 188 -17.29 -4.82 -21.95
C GLY A 188 -18.34 -3.83 -22.47
N LEU A 189 -18.79 -2.90 -21.64
CA LEU A 189 -19.77 -1.89 -22.07
C LEU A 189 -19.12 -0.84 -22.97
N LEU A 190 -19.76 -0.55 -24.09
CA LEU A 190 -19.38 0.51 -25.03
C LEU A 190 -20.36 1.69 -24.91
N TYR A 191 -19.95 2.86 -25.38
CA TYR A 191 -20.86 4.02 -25.37
C TYR A 191 -22.15 3.77 -26.16
N LYS A 192 -22.10 3.02 -27.27
CA LYS A 192 -23.32 2.62 -28.02
C LYS A 192 -24.31 1.76 -27.22
N ASP A 193 -23.83 1.14 -26.14
CA ASP A 193 -24.67 0.28 -25.28
C ASP A 193 -25.42 1.11 -24.22
N ILE A 194 -25.08 2.39 -24.04
CA ILE A 194 -25.67 3.26 -23.03
C ILE A 194 -26.39 4.42 -23.72
N GLU A 195 -27.57 4.76 -23.22
CA GLU A 195 -28.28 5.95 -23.64
C GLU A 195 -28.56 6.83 -22.42
N LEU A 196 -28.13 8.08 -22.48
CA LEU A 196 -28.36 9.08 -21.46
C LEU A 196 -29.64 9.86 -21.79
N VAL A 197 -30.59 9.85 -20.84
CA VAL A 197 -31.90 10.48 -21.00
C VAL A 197 -32.17 11.39 -19.82
N ARG A 198 -32.67 12.60 -20.07
CA ARG A 198 -33.25 13.47 -19.04
C ARG A 198 -34.77 13.43 -19.14
N SER A 199 -35.44 13.27 -18.00
CA SER A 199 -36.89 13.26 -17.91
C SER A 199 -37.37 14.42 -17.05
N TRP A 200 -38.44 15.09 -17.49
CA TRP A 200 -39.17 16.09 -16.71
C TRP A 200 -40.53 15.57 -16.23
N SER A 201 -40.76 14.26 -16.32
CA SER A 201 -41.98 13.65 -15.79
C SER A 201 -42.05 13.76 -14.27
N SER A 202 -43.26 13.85 -13.72
CA SER A 202 -43.50 13.86 -12.28
C SER A 202 -43.05 12.60 -11.53
N SER A 203 -43.01 11.44 -12.20
CA SER A 203 -42.69 10.16 -11.55
C SER A 203 -41.20 10.00 -11.24
N HIS A 204 -40.33 10.33 -12.20
CA HIS A 204 -38.87 10.22 -12.07
C HIS A 204 -38.21 11.38 -12.82
N PRO A 205 -38.17 12.58 -12.23
CA PRO A 205 -37.49 13.72 -12.82
C PRO A 205 -35.96 13.54 -12.71
N GLY A 206 -35.22 14.05 -13.69
CA GLY A 206 -33.75 14.04 -13.69
C GLY A 206 -33.13 13.12 -14.75
N TRP A 207 -31.83 12.88 -14.60
CA TRP A 207 -31.08 12.06 -15.55
C TRP A 207 -31.21 10.57 -15.26
N ARG A 208 -31.13 9.76 -16.32
CA ARG A 208 -31.09 8.30 -16.22
C ARG A 208 -30.28 7.69 -17.36
N LEU A 209 -29.72 6.52 -17.10
CA LEU A 209 -29.03 5.71 -18.10
C LEU A 209 -29.90 4.52 -18.47
N HIS A 210 -30.12 4.32 -19.77
CA HIS A 210 -30.64 3.07 -20.31
C HIS A 210 -29.48 2.26 -20.85
N VAL A 211 -29.14 1.16 -20.18
CA VAL A 211 -27.99 0.32 -20.53
C VAL A 211 -28.47 -0.97 -21.18
N LYS A 212 -28.12 -1.17 -22.45
CA LYS A 212 -28.36 -2.38 -23.22
C LYS A 212 -27.33 -3.43 -22.84
N LEU A 213 -27.78 -4.51 -22.21
CA LEU A 213 -26.90 -5.56 -21.71
C LEU A 213 -26.60 -6.60 -22.80
N ARG A 214 -25.76 -6.22 -23.77
CA ARG A 214 -25.36 -7.06 -24.92
C ARG A 214 -24.54 -8.30 -24.56
N ASN A 215 -23.77 -8.23 -23.48
CA ASN A 215 -22.90 -9.30 -22.99
C ASN A 215 -23.33 -9.67 -21.57
N ARG A 216 -23.85 -10.90 -21.39
CA ARG A 216 -24.31 -11.45 -20.11
C ARG A 216 -23.68 -12.82 -19.87
N LYS A 217 -23.84 -13.35 -18.66
CA LYS A 217 -23.42 -14.71 -18.34
C LYS A 217 -24.12 -15.70 -19.28
N GLY A 218 -23.33 -16.43 -20.07
CA GLY A 218 -23.84 -17.41 -21.04
C GLY A 218 -24.40 -16.84 -22.36
N HIS A 219 -24.41 -15.52 -22.57
CA HIS A 219 -24.98 -14.92 -23.79
C HIS A 219 -24.11 -13.78 -24.36
N CYS A 220 -23.81 -13.84 -25.66
CA CYS A 220 -23.00 -12.87 -26.39
C CYS A 220 -23.78 -12.31 -27.59
N GLU A 221 -23.70 -10.99 -27.81
CA GLU A 221 -24.28 -10.29 -28.97
C GLU A 221 -25.78 -10.53 -29.20
N TYR A 222 -26.58 -10.45 -28.14
CA TYR A 222 -28.03 -10.63 -28.25
C TYR A 222 -28.69 -9.43 -28.96
N LYS A 223 -28.79 -9.45 -30.30
CA LYS A 223 -29.22 -8.30 -31.11
C LYS A 223 -30.73 -7.99 -31.08
N LYS A 224 -31.61 -8.97 -30.83
CA LYS A 224 -33.07 -8.79 -30.97
C LYS A 224 -33.81 -8.39 -29.68
N HIS A 225 -33.37 -8.87 -28.52
CA HIS A 225 -34.00 -8.59 -27.23
C HIS A 225 -32.97 -8.38 -26.13
N ALA A 226 -31.92 -7.58 -26.38
CA ALA A 226 -31.00 -7.22 -25.32
C ALA A 226 -31.80 -6.50 -24.21
N PRO A 227 -31.91 -7.09 -23.01
CA PRO A 227 -32.62 -6.47 -21.91
C PRO A 227 -31.94 -5.14 -21.54
N VAL A 228 -32.78 -4.13 -21.39
CA VAL A 228 -32.37 -2.76 -21.04
C VAL A 228 -32.52 -2.59 -19.53
N MET A 229 -31.46 -2.13 -18.89
CA MET A 229 -31.45 -1.73 -17.49
C MET A 229 -31.55 -0.23 -17.38
N THR A 230 -32.42 0.27 -16.51
CA THR A 230 -32.50 1.72 -16.22
C THR A 230 -31.80 2.01 -14.90
N LEU A 231 -30.83 2.91 -14.93
CA LEU A 231 -30.15 3.44 -13.74
C LEU A 231 -30.58 4.89 -13.55
N TYR A 232 -31.06 5.23 -12.37
CA TYR A 232 -31.54 6.58 -12.05
C TYR A 232 -30.44 7.43 -11.44
N GLU A 233 -30.55 8.74 -11.61
CA GLU A 233 -29.70 9.71 -10.93
C GLU A 233 -30.03 9.76 -9.43
N GLU A 234 -29.00 9.69 -8.61
CA GLU A 234 -29.07 9.80 -7.15
C GLU A 234 -28.33 11.09 -6.70
N PRO A 235 -28.99 12.25 -6.70
CA PRO A 235 -28.33 13.54 -6.48
C PRO A 235 -27.84 13.73 -5.05
N LEU A 236 -28.42 13.02 -4.06
CA LEU A 236 -27.99 13.06 -2.66
C LEU A 236 -26.74 12.21 -2.38
N MET A 237 -26.42 11.27 -3.28
CA MET A 237 -25.30 10.35 -3.13
C MET A 237 -24.45 10.34 -4.41
N ARG A 238 -24.03 11.53 -4.85
CA ARG A 238 -23.26 11.73 -6.10
C ARG A 238 -22.05 10.80 -6.24
N TYR A 239 -21.37 10.49 -5.14
CA TYR A 239 -20.21 9.59 -5.11
C TYR A 239 -20.55 8.12 -5.40
N MET A 240 -21.82 7.69 -5.22
CA MET A 240 -22.31 6.35 -5.58
C MET A 240 -23.21 6.35 -6.82
N CYS A 241 -23.58 7.52 -7.32
CA CYS A 241 -24.55 7.71 -8.40
C CYS A 241 -23.98 7.25 -9.75
N PRO A 242 -24.47 6.17 -10.36
CA PRO A 242 -23.93 5.65 -11.62
C PRO A 242 -24.06 6.65 -12.78
N VAL A 243 -25.09 7.50 -12.76
CA VAL A 243 -25.28 8.56 -13.75
C VAL A 243 -24.18 9.61 -13.66
N THR A 244 -23.82 10.04 -12.45
CA THR A 244 -22.75 11.02 -12.23
C THR A 244 -21.40 10.48 -12.71
N TRP A 245 -21.10 9.22 -12.38
CA TRP A 245 -19.88 8.55 -12.86
C TRP A 245 -19.82 8.44 -14.38
N PHE A 246 -20.93 8.05 -15.03
CA PHE A 246 -21.00 7.98 -16.48
C PHE A 246 -20.76 9.36 -17.11
N LEU A 247 -21.42 10.40 -16.59
CA LEU A 247 -21.27 11.78 -17.08
C LEU A 247 -19.80 12.23 -17.00
N SER A 248 -19.12 12.00 -15.87
CA SER A 248 -17.71 12.35 -15.72
C SER A 248 -16.82 11.69 -16.78
N LEU A 249 -17.03 10.39 -17.05
CA LEU A 249 -16.28 9.66 -18.07
C LEU A 249 -16.64 10.15 -19.48
N ALA A 250 -17.92 10.36 -19.77
CA ALA A 250 -18.40 10.81 -21.07
C ALA A 250 -17.91 12.22 -21.43
N PHE A 251 -17.86 13.14 -20.47
CA PHE A 251 -17.28 14.47 -20.67
C PHE A 251 -15.76 14.40 -20.87
N ALA A 252 -15.05 13.60 -20.05
CA ALA A 252 -13.61 13.40 -20.23
C ALA A 252 -13.26 12.82 -21.60
N ASP A 253 -14.13 11.97 -22.16
CA ASP A 253 -13.97 11.39 -23.49
C ASP A 253 -14.51 12.26 -24.64
N GLY A 254 -15.14 13.40 -24.33
CA GLY A 254 -15.75 14.30 -25.32
C GLY A 254 -16.88 13.65 -26.11
N VAL A 255 -17.68 12.79 -25.47
CA VAL A 255 -18.63 11.87 -26.12
C VAL A 255 -19.81 12.58 -26.76
N PHE A 256 -20.32 13.64 -26.13
CA PHE A 256 -21.55 14.28 -26.56
C PHE A 256 -21.33 15.18 -27.78
N GLU A 257 -22.30 15.21 -28.69
CA GLU A 257 -22.32 16.15 -29.82
C GLU A 257 -22.71 17.55 -29.37
N ASP A 258 -23.72 17.62 -28.49
CA ASP A 258 -24.45 18.85 -28.17
C ASP A 258 -24.04 19.46 -26.82
N MET A 259 -23.12 18.82 -26.08
CA MET A 259 -22.72 19.21 -24.72
C MET A 259 -21.19 19.17 -24.58
N GLY A 260 -20.59 20.29 -24.25
CA GLY A 260 -19.14 20.40 -24.05
C GLY A 260 -18.73 20.35 -22.58
N THR A 261 -19.62 20.77 -21.68
CA THR A 261 -19.34 20.95 -20.25
C THR A 261 -20.48 20.45 -19.37
N SER A 262 -20.22 20.27 -18.09
CA SER A 262 -21.26 19.89 -17.12
C SER A 262 -22.39 20.91 -17.02
N ASP A 263 -22.11 22.19 -17.28
CA ASP A 263 -23.10 23.27 -17.18
C ASP A 263 -24.17 23.14 -18.27
N ASP A 264 -23.82 22.56 -19.42
CA ASP A 264 -24.75 22.26 -20.51
C ASP A 264 -25.85 21.28 -20.09
N LEU A 265 -25.61 20.45 -19.06
CA LEU A 265 -26.62 19.52 -18.55
C LEU A 265 -27.85 20.23 -18.00
N GLU A 266 -27.71 21.48 -17.51
CA GLU A 266 -28.84 22.24 -16.97
C GLU A 266 -29.61 22.99 -18.06
N THR A 267 -28.97 23.26 -19.20
CA THR A 267 -29.54 24.07 -20.28
C THR A 267 -30.28 23.24 -21.34
N VAL A 268 -30.05 21.92 -21.39
CA VAL A 268 -30.76 21.03 -22.32
C VAL A 268 -32.27 21.07 -22.12
N LYS A 269 -33.00 21.10 -23.23
CA LYS A 269 -34.46 21.06 -23.27
C LYS A 269 -34.92 19.93 -24.18
N PRO A 270 -36.05 19.28 -23.86
CA PRO A 270 -36.64 18.31 -24.77
C PRO A 270 -37.18 19.02 -26.02
N ILE A 271 -37.31 18.27 -27.11
CA ILE A 271 -37.98 18.74 -28.33
C ILE A 271 -39.43 19.12 -27.97
N PRO A 272 -40.00 20.21 -28.52
CA PRO A 272 -41.39 20.58 -28.27
C PRO A 272 -42.34 19.39 -28.49
N GLY A 273 -43.19 19.11 -27.49
CA GLY A 273 -44.11 17.97 -27.48
C GLY A 273 -43.54 16.67 -26.90
N ASN A 274 -42.26 16.62 -26.52
CA ASN A 274 -41.64 15.49 -25.83
C ASN A 274 -41.31 15.86 -24.37
N MET A 275 -41.42 14.90 -23.45
CA MET A 275 -41.01 15.07 -22.05
C MET A 275 -39.60 14.55 -21.76
N LEU A 276 -38.93 14.00 -22.78
CA LEU A 276 -37.62 13.39 -22.69
C LEU A 276 -36.62 14.10 -23.60
N TYR A 277 -35.43 14.37 -23.05
CA TYR A 277 -34.25 14.71 -23.82
C TYR A 277 -33.35 13.46 -23.91
N ARG A 278 -32.86 13.15 -25.11
CA ARG A 278 -31.90 12.06 -25.36
C ARG A 278 -30.60 12.70 -25.82
N ALA A 279 -29.52 12.45 -25.10
CA ALA A 279 -28.22 12.99 -25.44
C ALA A 279 -27.69 12.31 -26.73
N LYS A 280 -27.14 13.11 -27.64
CA LYS A 280 -26.52 12.62 -28.88
C LYS A 280 -25.04 12.39 -28.67
N TYR A 281 -24.52 11.29 -29.21
CA TYR A 281 -23.12 10.89 -29.08
C TYR A 281 -22.44 10.95 -30.44
N LYS A 282 -21.20 11.42 -30.46
CA LYS A 282 -20.39 11.45 -31.67
C LYS A 282 -20.16 10.04 -32.19
N SER A 283 -20.26 9.87 -33.51
CA SER A 283 -20.17 8.55 -34.14
C SER A 283 -18.84 7.82 -33.86
N GLU A 284 -17.75 8.57 -33.76
CA GLU A 284 -16.39 8.05 -33.57
C GLU A 284 -16.12 7.47 -32.17
N VAL A 285 -16.93 7.80 -31.16
CA VAL A 285 -16.75 7.30 -29.78
C VAL A 285 -17.65 6.11 -29.44
N LEU A 286 -18.59 5.75 -30.32
CA LEU A 286 -19.60 4.73 -30.04
C LEU A 286 -19.02 3.35 -29.72
N GLU A 287 -17.89 2.99 -30.36
CA GLU A 287 -17.18 1.73 -30.16
C GLU A 287 -16.14 1.79 -29.03
N ARG A 288 -15.98 2.95 -28.37
CA ARG A 288 -15.05 3.11 -27.24
C ARG A 288 -15.65 2.49 -25.97
N PRO A 289 -14.85 1.74 -25.18
CA PRO A 289 -15.31 1.24 -23.89
C PRO A 289 -15.52 2.36 -22.88
N VAL A 290 -16.59 2.25 -22.09
CA VAL A 290 -16.94 3.23 -21.05
C VAL A 290 -15.94 3.17 -19.89
N ILE A 291 -15.60 1.95 -19.45
CA ILE A 291 -14.59 1.71 -18.43
C ILE A 291 -13.38 1.08 -19.11
N ARG A 292 -12.23 1.73 -18.95
CA ARG A 292 -10.97 1.35 -19.62
C ARG A 292 -9.87 1.11 -18.61
N GLY A 293 -9.01 0.15 -18.92
CA GLY A 293 -7.84 -0.19 -18.12
C GLY A 293 -6.78 0.91 -18.16
N MET A 294 -6.08 1.07 -17.05
CA MET A 294 -4.95 1.97 -16.93
C MET A 294 -3.67 1.29 -17.46
N ARG A 295 -2.92 1.99 -18.30
CA ARG A 295 -1.61 1.55 -18.79
C ARG A 295 -0.53 1.73 -17.72
N ALA A 296 0.63 1.14 -17.94
CA ALA A 296 1.75 1.20 -16.99
C ALA A 296 2.26 2.64 -16.76
N ASP A 297 2.11 3.50 -17.76
CA ASP A 297 2.41 4.94 -17.72
C ASP A 297 1.32 5.78 -17.02
N LYS A 298 0.30 5.14 -16.45
CA LYS A 298 -0.89 5.74 -15.81
C LYS A 298 -1.86 6.44 -16.78
N SER A 299 -1.64 6.33 -18.09
CA SER A 299 -2.62 6.78 -19.07
C SER A 299 -3.80 5.82 -19.17
N ILE A 300 -4.97 6.31 -19.56
CA ILE A 300 -6.15 5.46 -19.80
C ILE A 300 -6.00 4.84 -21.19
N SER A 301 -6.12 3.52 -21.28
CA SER A 301 -6.05 2.84 -22.58
C SER A 301 -7.26 3.19 -23.43
N GLU A 302 -7.07 3.47 -24.72
CA GLU A 302 -8.20 3.79 -25.61
C GLU A 302 -9.19 2.62 -25.81
N THR A 303 -8.68 1.38 -25.85
CA THR A 303 -9.46 0.20 -26.26
C THR A 303 -9.44 -0.97 -25.28
N ARG A 304 -8.60 -0.93 -24.24
CA ARG A 304 -8.41 -2.05 -23.31
C ARG A 304 -9.32 -1.86 -22.08
N ILE A 305 -10.02 -2.92 -21.68
CA ILE A 305 -10.95 -2.98 -20.54
C ILE A 305 -10.35 -3.76 -19.38
#